data_AF-A0A970PD58-F1
#
_entry.id   AF-A0A970PD58-F1
#
_cell.length_a   1.000
_cell.length_b   1.000
_cell.length_c   1.000
_cell.angle_alpha   90.00
_cell.angle_beta   90.00
_cell.angle_gamma   90.00
#
_symmetry.space_group_name_H-M   'P 1'
#
loop_
_entity.id
_entity.type
_entity.pdbx_description
1 polymer ?
#
loop_
_entity_poly.entity_id
_entity_poly.type
_entity_poly.pdbx_seq_one_letter_code
_entity_poly.pdbx_strand_id
1 'polypeptide(L)'
;QRTEHGGLIIGREGEKIVNSHKFLTVFISSDYLLVKDENRTIGTVDKVYPVGIRFALAGLTWETIDVNVKSKVIFVKRVPGISLVDWDVDFVNELHTVLVRKIRSVLLSDDSYPYLSERCKERLAEIQYITRNSGILENLVTPLSDKKYAVFPWVGTRQLTTLSYALRQRRIKSKLPWPSCVYLEVIFNGTKEELESIIKDIINSELDLYSLPLPEKVQIDGKYNEFIPLELLRKQFIEDYLDFEGLKNDINLNNT
;
A
#
# COMPACT_ATOMS: atom_id res chain seq x y z
N GLN A 1 -20.33 -26.05 -7.01
CA GLN A 1 -21.64 -26.65 -6.71
C GLN A 1 -21.44 -28.13 -6.43
N ARG A 2 -21.99 -28.65 -5.34
CA ARG A 2 -21.87 -30.07 -5.01
C ARG A 2 -22.93 -30.85 -5.79
N THR A 3 -22.50 -31.91 -6.45
CA THR A 3 -23.38 -32.84 -7.17
C THR A 3 -24.04 -33.81 -6.19
N GLU A 4 -25.10 -34.47 -6.63
CA GLU A 4 -25.82 -35.49 -5.84
C GLU A 4 -24.92 -36.67 -5.45
N HIS A 5 -23.89 -36.96 -6.25
CA HIS A 5 -22.89 -37.99 -5.96
C HIS A 5 -21.70 -37.47 -5.11
N GLY A 6 -21.80 -36.26 -4.56
CA GLY A 6 -20.80 -35.69 -3.67
C GLY A 6 -19.59 -35.04 -4.36
N GLY A 7 -19.45 -35.16 -5.68
CA GLY A 7 -18.42 -34.48 -6.48
C GLY A 7 -18.67 -32.97 -6.61
N LEU A 8 -17.63 -32.21 -6.96
CA LEU A 8 -17.70 -30.76 -7.16
C LEU A 8 -17.70 -30.43 -8.66
N ILE A 9 -18.65 -29.60 -9.09
CA ILE A 9 -18.71 -29.02 -10.44
C ILE A 9 -18.76 -27.49 -10.38
N ILE A 10 -18.42 -26.84 -11.49
CA ILE A 10 -18.66 -25.41 -11.67
C ILE A 10 -20.18 -25.21 -11.83
N GLY A 11 -20.77 -24.33 -11.01
CA GLY A 11 -22.19 -24.00 -11.14
C GLY A 11 -22.41 -22.93 -12.20
N ARG A 12 -23.67 -22.71 -12.59
CA ARG A 12 -24.05 -21.74 -13.65
C ARG A 12 -23.43 -20.34 -13.49
N GLU A 13 -23.34 -19.82 -12.26
CA GLU A 13 -22.71 -18.52 -12.01
C GLU A 13 -21.18 -18.57 -12.21
N GLY A 14 -20.54 -19.67 -11.80
CA GLY A 14 -19.11 -19.89 -12.05
C GLY A 14 -18.80 -20.06 -13.55
N GLU A 15 -19.68 -20.70 -14.31
CA GLU A 15 -19.51 -20.87 -15.77
C GLU A 15 -19.49 -19.51 -16.49
N LYS A 16 -20.28 -18.52 -16.06
CA LYS A 16 -20.24 -17.17 -16.64
C LYS A 16 -18.89 -16.50 -16.44
N ILE A 17 -18.27 -16.72 -15.28
CA ILE A 17 -16.97 -16.13 -14.94
C ILE A 17 -15.87 -16.83 -15.74
N VAL A 18 -15.80 -18.17 -15.66
CA VAL A 18 -14.72 -18.96 -16.28
C VAL A 18 -14.71 -18.87 -17.80
N ASN A 19 -15.88 -18.73 -18.44
CA ASN A 19 -15.98 -18.56 -19.89
C ASN A 19 -15.73 -17.12 -20.37
N SER A 20 -15.52 -16.16 -19.48
CA SER A 20 -15.16 -14.79 -19.84
C SER A 20 -13.66 -14.70 -20.17
N HIS A 21 -13.30 -13.93 -21.20
CA HIS A 21 -11.89 -13.63 -21.50
C HIS A 21 -11.17 -12.99 -20.30
N LYS A 22 -11.91 -12.27 -19.45
CA LYS A 22 -11.39 -11.70 -18.22
C LYS A 22 -10.89 -12.75 -17.26
N PHE A 23 -11.40 -13.99 -17.26
CA PHE A 23 -10.89 -15.04 -16.38
C PHE A 23 -9.46 -15.45 -16.71
N LEU A 24 -9.12 -15.44 -18.00
CA LEU A 24 -7.82 -15.89 -18.50
C LEU A 24 -6.70 -14.83 -18.37
N THR A 25 -7.02 -13.60 -17.98
CA THR A 25 -6.01 -12.54 -17.80
C THR A 25 -5.32 -12.64 -16.44
N VAL A 26 -4.01 -12.37 -16.40
CA VAL A 26 -3.24 -12.34 -15.14
C VAL A 26 -3.41 -11.03 -14.35
N PHE A 27 -4.00 -10.01 -14.96
CA PHE A 27 -4.27 -8.70 -14.35
C PHE A 27 -5.79 -8.46 -14.22
N ILE A 28 -6.14 -7.59 -13.28
CA ILE A 28 -7.49 -7.03 -13.15
C ILE A 28 -7.66 -6.03 -14.29
N SER A 29 -8.66 -6.24 -15.15
CA SER A 29 -8.99 -5.28 -16.20
C SER A 29 -9.87 -4.18 -15.62
N SER A 30 -9.42 -2.94 -15.66
CA SER A 30 -10.23 -1.78 -15.27
C SER A 30 -11.50 -1.72 -16.11
N ASP A 31 -12.64 -1.54 -15.44
CA ASP A 31 -13.90 -1.38 -16.12
C ASP A 31 -14.11 0.10 -16.45
N TYR A 32 -13.90 0.44 -17.72
CA TYR A 32 -14.09 1.82 -18.17
C TYR A 32 -15.57 2.19 -18.24
N LEU A 33 -15.89 3.40 -17.77
CA LEU A 33 -17.17 4.06 -17.94
C LEU A 33 -17.07 5.12 -19.04
N LEU A 34 -18.07 5.16 -19.90
CA LEU A 34 -18.21 6.15 -20.95
C LEU A 34 -18.72 7.47 -20.37
N VAL A 35 -18.00 8.57 -20.60
CA VAL A 35 -18.41 9.90 -20.15
C VAL A 35 -19.11 10.62 -21.30
N LYS A 36 -20.34 11.07 -21.04
CA LYS A 36 -21.19 11.76 -22.00
C LYS A 36 -21.64 13.12 -21.50
N ASP A 37 -21.54 14.11 -22.38
CA ASP A 37 -22.25 15.38 -22.26
C ASP A 37 -23.49 15.29 -23.17
N GLU A 38 -24.65 15.05 -22.56
CA GLU A 38 -25.89 14.68 -23.26
C GLU A 38 -25.69 13.49 -24.23
N ASN A 39 -25.67 13.76 -25.54
CA ASN A 39 -25.46 12.75 -26.60
C ASN A 39 -24.00 12.67 -27.08
N ARG A 40 -23.14 13.59 -26.66
CA ARG A 40 -21.75 13.67 -27.09
C ARG A 40 -20.86 12.82 -26.19
N THR A 41 -20.10 11.91 -26.79
CA THR A 41 -19.06 11.17 -26.08
C THR A 41 -17.84 12.07 -25.87
N ILE A 42 -17.42 12.21 -24.62
CA ILE A 42 -16.26 13.01 -24.22
C ILE A 42 -15.00 12.12 -24.11
N GLY A 43 -15.15 10.94 -23.52
CA GLY A 43 -14.07 9.99 -23.30
C GLY A 43 -14.48 8.86 -22.36
N THR A 44 -13.50 8.25 -21.70
CA THR A 44 -13.71 7.19 -20.72
C THR A 44 -12.95 7.47 -19.44
N VAL A 45 -13.48 6.99 -18.32
CA VAL A 45 -12.83 6.99 -17.00
C VAL A 45 -12.84 5.59 -16.42
N ASP A 46 -11.93 5.29 -15.51
CA ASP A 46 -11.73 3.99 -14.87
C ASP A 46 -12.52 3.80 -13.56
N LYS A 47 -13.11 4.86 -13.02
CA LYS A 47 -13.93 4.84 -11.81
C LYS A 47 -15.21 5.65 -11.93
N VAL A 48 -16.14 5.38 -11.01
CA VAL A 48 -17.38 6.14 -10.88
C VAL A 48 -17.11 7.44 -10.13
N TYR A 49 -17.41 8.58 -10.77
CA TYR A 49 -17.51 9.86 -10.08
C TYR A 49 -18.95 10.05 -9.57
N PRO A 50 -19.18 10.22 -8.26
CA PRO A 50 -20.52 10.48 -7.74
C PRO A 50 -21.13 11.78 -8.29
N VAL A 51 -22.47 11.86 -8.30
CA VAL A 51 -23.20 13.07 -8.68
C VAL A 51 -22.73 14.28 -7.87
N GLY A 52 -22.49 15.40 -8.55
CA GLY A 52 -21.97 16.64 -7.96
C GLY A 52 -20.44 16.73 -7.87
N ILE A 53 -19.71 15.63 -8.12
CA ILE A 53 -18.25 15.64 -8.15
C ILE A 53 -17.74 16.21 -9.47
N ARG A 54 -16.69 17.03 -9.36
CA ARG A 54 -15.99 17.65 -10.49
C ARG A 54 -14.67 16.96 -10.77
N PHE A 55 -14.42 16.64 -12.03
CA PHE A 55 -13.19 15.99 -12.47
C PHE A 55 -12.72 16.52 -13.83
N ALA A 56 -11.41 16.39 -14.07
CA ALA A 56 -10.80 16.78 -15.34
C ALA A 56 -10.84 15.61 -16.33
N LEU A 57 -11.30 15.85 -17.55
CA LEU A 57 -11.22 14.90 -18.66
C LEU A 57 -11.02 15.66 -19.97
N ALA A 58 -10.06 15.21 -20.78
CA ALA A 58 -9.69 15.84 -22.05
C ALA A 58 -9.37 17.35 -21.92
N GLY A 59 -8.70 17.74 -20.84
CA GLY A 59 -8.31 19.14 -20.57
C GLY A 59 -9.46 20.07 -20.18
N LEU A 60 -10.66 19.53 -19.94
CA LEU A 60 -11.84 20.28 -19.51
C LEU A 60 -12.34 19.78 -18.15
N THR A 61 -13.05 20.65 -17.44
CA THR A 61 -13.65 20.39 -16.14
C THR A 61 -15.13 20.02 -16.32
N TRP A 62 -15.51 18.88 -15.78
CA TRP A 62 -16.84 18.28 -15.90
C TRP A 62 -17.44 18.05 -14.52
N GLU A 63 -18.75 18.30 -14.37
CA GLU A 63 -19.51 17.97 -13.16
C GLU A 63 -20.46 16.82 -13.45
N THR A 64 -20.41 15.77 -12.62
CA THR A 64 -21.29 14.61 -12.78
C THR A 64 -22.73 14.98 -12.46
N ILE A 65 -23.64 14.75 -13.41
CA ILE A 65 -25.09 14.94 -13.25
C ILE A 65 -25.77 13.63 -12.88
N ASP A 66 -25.38 12.53 -13.52
CA ASP A 66 -26.00 11.23 -13.33
C ASP A 66 -25.02 10.09 -13.65
N VAL A 67 -25.24 8.92 -13.05
CA VAL A 67 -24.43 7.72 -13.24
C VAL A 67 -25.34 6.53 -13.50
N ASN A 68 -25.27 5.98 -14.70
CA ASN A 68 -25.87 4.70 -15.03
C ASN A 68 -24.83 3.58 -14.92
N VAL A 69 -24.77 2.97 -13.73
CA VAL A 69 -23.83 1.88 -13.44
C VAL A 69 -24.08 0.65 -14.32
N LYS A 70 -25.35 0.35 -14.66
CA LYS A 70 -25.70 -0.83 -15.48
C LYS A 70 -25.19 -0.70 -16.91
N SER A 71 -25.29 0.49 -17.51
CA SER A 71 -24.78 0.75 -18.87
C SER A 71 -23.34 1.26 -18.90
N LYS A 72 -22.70 1.45 -17.74
CA LYS A 72 -21.36 2.03 -17.59
C LYS A 72 -21.24 3.41 -18.25
N VAL A 73 -22.23 4.28 -18.01
CA VAL A 73 -22.26 5.65 -18.55
C VAL A 73 -22.35 6.67 -17.43
N ILE A 74 -21.50 7.70 -17.48
CA ILE A 74 -21.56 8.88 -16.61
C ILE A 74 -22.01 10.06 -17.47
N PHE A 75 -23.09 10.73 -17.05
CA PHE A 75 -23.56 11.96 -17.67
C PHE A 75 -22.96 13.16 -16.94
N VAL A 76 -22.39 14.08 -17.70
CA VAL A 76 -21.71 15.26 -17.19
C VAL A 76 -22.20 16.54 -17.86
N LYS A 77 -21.98 17.67 -17.20
CA LYS A 77 -22.02 19.00 -17.83
C LYS A 77 -20.68 19.67 -17.70
N ARG A 78 -20.34 20.50 -18.67
CA ARG A 78 -19.13 21.33 -18.60
C ARG A 78 -19.31 22.41 -17.54
N VAL A 79 -18.30 22.60 -16.68
CA VAL A 79 -18.28 23.70 -15.70
C VAL A 79 -16.94 24.46 -15.75
N PRO A 80 -16.94 25.79 -15.52
CA PRO A 80 -15.71 26.56 -15.45
C PRO A 80 -14.96 26.30 -14.12
N GLY A 81 -13.63 26.33 -14.15
CA GLY A 81 -12.78 26.24 -12.96
C GLY A 81 -11.78 25.09 -12.96
N ILE A 82 -11.00 25.02 -11.89
CA ILE A 82 -9.98 23.98 -11.64
C ILE A 82 -10.68 22.75 -11.08
N SER A 83 -10.56 21.62 -11.77
CA SER A 83 -10.97 20.31 -11.23
C SER A 83 -9.87 19.73 -10.34
N LEU A 84 -10.27 18.85 -9.43
CA LEU A 84 -9.32 17.95 -8.80
C LEU A 84 -8.73 17.05 -9.90
N VAL A 85 -7.40 17.04 -10.01
CA VAL A 85 -6.69 16.03 -10.79
C VAL A 85 -6.70 14.78 -9.93
N ASP A 86 -7.58 13.86 -10.26
CA ASP A 86 -7.77 12.60 -9.55
C ASP A 86 -7.09 11.50 -10.34
N TRP A 87 -5.81 11.26 -10.04
CA TRP A 87 -5.09 10.09 -10.53
C TRP A 87 -5.52 8.90 -9.69
N ASP A 88 -6.33 8.01 -10.27
CA ASP A 88 -6.57 6.72 -9.65
C ASP A 88 -5.29 5.87 -9.81
N VAL A 89 -4.79 5.36 -8.70
CA VAL A 89 -3.78 4.30 -8.70
C VAL A 89 -4.48 3.02 -8.30
N ASP A 90 -4.56 2.10 -9.24
CA ASP A 90 -5.21 0.78 -9.11
C ASP A 90 -4.34 -0.24 -8.37
N PHE A 91 -3.30 0.22 -7.67
CA PHE A 91 -2.36 -0.64 -6.96
C PHE A 91 -1.95 -0.07 -5.60
N VAL A 92 -1.70 -1.00 -4.66
CA VAL A 92 -1.07 -0.69 -3.39
C VAL A 92 0.44 -0.60 -3.61
N ASN A 93 1.03 0.55 -3.28
CA ASN A 93 2.47 0.75 -3.39
C ASN A 93 3.21 0.01 -2.27
N GLU A 94 3.71 -1.19 -2.56
CA GLU A 94 4.68 -1.89 -1.72
C GLU A 94 6.11 -1.50 -2.12
N LEU A 95 6.94 -1.13 -1.14
CA LEU A 95 8.35 -0.85 -1.36
C LEU A 95 9.18 -2.09 -1.01
N HIS A 96 9.99 -2.56 -1.95
CA HIS A 96 10.96 -3.62 -1.70
C HIS A 96 12.14 -3.09 -0.86
N THR A 97 12.77 -3.92 -0.01
CA THR A 97 13.92 -3.53 0.84
C THR A 97 15.05 -2.89 0.03
N VAL A 98 15.36 -3.42 -1.16
CA VAL A 98 16.38 -2.84 -2.07
C VAL A 98 16.08 -1.38 -2.40
N LEU A 99 14.83 -1.04 -2.69
CA LEU A 99 14.42 0.33 -2.98
C LEU A 99 14.53 1.22 -1.74
N VAL A 100 14.04 0.74 -0.59
CA VAL A 100 14.12 1.48 0.69
C VAL A 100 15.58 1.75 1.08
N ARG A 101 16.47 0.76 0.91
CA ARG A 101 17.91 0.93 1.10
C ARG A 101 18.54 1.86 0.08
N LYS A 102 18.09 1.85 -1.17
CA LYS A 102 18.55 2.82 -2.16
C LYS A 102 18.16 4.24 -1.75
N ILE A 103 16.93 4.46 -1.28
CA ILE A 103 16.51 5.75 -0.70
C ILE A 103 17.47 6.15 0.43
N ARG A 104 17.72 5.26 1.41
CA ARG A 104 18.70 5.52 2.49
C ARG A 104 20.07 5.93 1.95
N SER A 105 20.59 5.20 0.96
CA SER A 105 21.91 5.46 0.37
C SER A 105 21.98 6.82 -0.32
N VAL A 106 20.91 7.24 -1.01
CA VAL A 106 20.83 8.54 -1.67
C VAL A 106 20.77 9.66 -0.63
N LEU A 107 20.07 9.45 0.48
CA LEU A 107 19.99 10.41 1.60
C LEU A 107 21.32 10.55 2.34
N LEU A 108 22.11 9.47 2.43
CA LEU A 108 23.45 9.47 3.03
C LEU A 108 24.50 10.10 2.09
N SER A 109 24.38 9.88 0.78
CA SER A 109 25.37 10.30 -0.21
C SER A 109 25.33 11.81 -0.54
N ASP A 110 26.44 12.35 -1.02
CA ASP A 110 26.57 13.68 -1.65
C ASP A 110 26.68 13.59 -3.18
N ASP A 111 26.28 12.46 -3.77
CA ASP A 111 26.36 12.23 -5.22
C ASP A 111 25.59 13.28 -6.02
N SER A 112 26.21 13.75 -7.09
CA SER A 112 25.55 14.60 -8.08
C SER A 112 24.88 13.75 -9.15
N TYR A 113 23.62 14.05 -9.44
CA TYR A 113 22.82 13.35 -10.44
C TYR A 113 22.63 14.25 -11.67
N PRO A 114 23.31 13.96 -12.81
CA PRO A 114 23.32 14.85 -13.99
C PRO A 114 21.95 15.07 -14.61
N TYR A 115 21.01 14.15 -14.40
CA TYR A 115 19.65 14.19 -14.93
C TYR A 115 18.69 15.05 -14.09
N LEU A 116 19.11 15.58 -12.94
CA LEU A 116 18.28 16.47 -12.13
C LEU A 116 18.38 17.92 -12.62
N SER A 117 17.24 18.59 -12.69
CA SER A 117 17.19 20.06 -12.85
C SER A 117 17.74 20.75 -11.59
N GLU A 118 18.15 22.03 -11.69
CA GLU A 118 18.68 22.78 -10.54
C GLU A 118 17.72 22.81 -9.35
N ARG A 119 16.42 23.03 -9.59
CA ARG A 119 15.39 22.99 -8.53
C ARG A 119 15.30 21.62 -7.85
N CYS A 120 15.48 20.53 -8.60
CA CYS A 120 15.48 19.18 -8.04
C CYS A 120 16.74 18.91 -7.20
N LYS A 121 17.91 19.43 -7.62
CA LYS A 121 19.16 19.33 -6.86
C LYS A 121 19.05 20.08 -5.53
N GLU A 122 18.54 21.32 -5.55
CA GLU A 122 18.29 22.11 -4.34
C GLU A 122 17.35 21.38 -3.37
N ARG A 123 16.25 20.80 -3.88
CA ARG A 123 15.30 20.04 -3.06
C ARG A 123 15.90 18.76 -2.48
N LEU A 124 16.72 18.05 -3.25
CA LEU A 124 17.42 16.85 -2.76
C LEU A 124 18.41 17.23 -1.65
N ALA A 125 19.19 18.29 -1.84
CA ALA A 125 20.13 18.79 -0.85
C ALA A 125 19.44 19.21 0.46
N GLU A 126 18.27 19.87 0.37
CA GLU A 126 17.45 20.22 1.54
C GLU A 126 17.03 18.96 2.32
N ILE A 127 16.54 17.92 1.62
CA ILE A 127 16.12 16.66 2.25
C ILE A 127 17.32 15.92 2.87
N GLN A 128 18.44 15.84 2.16
CA GLN A 128 19.69 15.25 2.69
C GLN A 128 20.14 15.98 3.96
N TYR A 129 20.12 17.31 3.96
CA TYR A 129 20.45 18.11 5.13
C TYR A 129 19.52 17.82 6.33
N ILE A 130 18.20 17.81 6.12
CA ILE A 130 17.22 17.53 7.20
C ILE A 130 17.41 16.11 7.76
N THR A 131 17.59 15.13 6.87
CA THR A 131 17.67 13.71 7.27
C THR A 131 18.95 13.39 8.04
N ARG A 132 20.11 13.96 7.67
CA ARG A 132 21.36 13.84 8.44
C ARG A 132 21.26 14.48 9.83
N ASN A 133 20.64 15.65 9.94
CA ASN A 133 20.54 16.36 11.21
C ASN A 133 19.47 15.81 12.16
N SER A 134 18.56 14.96 11.67
CA SER A 134 17.49 14.36 12.47
C SER A 134 17.87 13.01 13.11
N GLY A 135 19.00 12.43 12.73
CA GLY A 135 19.48 11.15 13.26
C GLY A 135 18.71 9.92 12.76
N ILE A 136 17.79 10.06 11.80
CA ILE A 136 16.96 8.95 11.28
C ILE A 136 17.73 7.97 10.38
N LEU A 137 18.91 8.38 9.90
CA LEU A 137 19.75 7.56 9.02
C LEU A 137 20.63 6.61 9.84
N GLU A 138 20.98 7.00 11.06
CA GLU A 138 21.89 6.31 11.97
C GLU A 138 21.15 5.52 13.06
N ASN A 139 20.02 6.03 13.54
CA ASN A 139 19.29 5.44 14.65
C ASN A 139 18.10 4.60 14.16
N LEU A 140 17.94 3.41 14.74
CA LEU A 140 16.76 2.59 14.51
C LEU A 140 15.50 3.26 15.05
N VAL A 141 15.59 3.92 16.22
CA VAL A 141 14.48 4.58 16.87
C VAL A 141 14.79 6.07 17.08
N THR A 142 13.85 6.94 16.68
CA THR A 142 13.95 8.40 16.85
C THR A 142 12.74 8.92 17.64
N PRO A 143 12.94 9.64 18.76
CA PRO A 143 11.83 10.23 19.51
C PRO A 143 11.18 11.36 18.71
N LEU A 144 9.85 11.31 18.57
CA LEU A 144 9.02 12.38 18.00
C LEU A 144 8.36 13.23 19.11
N SER A 145 8.07 12.61 20.24
CA SER A 145 7.60 13.23 21.49
C SER A 145 7.83 12.26 22.66
N ASP A 146 7.48 12.64 23.89
CA ASP A 146 7.67 11.84 25.11
C ASP A 146 7.17 10.39 25.03
N LYS A 147 6.14 10.15 24.20
CA LYS A 147 5.48 8.84 24.07
C LYS A 147 5.39 8.34 22.64
N LYS A 148 5.97 9.06 21.68
CA LYS A 148 5.85 8.77 20.25
C LYS A 148 7.23 8.65 19.65
N TYR A 149 7.44 7.56 18.93
CA TYR A 149 8.69 7.22 18.30
C TYR A 149 8.47 6.91 16.82
N ALA A 150 9.46 7.26 15.99
CA ALA A 150 9.60 6.76 14.64
C ALA A 150 10.65 5.65 14.62
N VAL A 151 10.31 4.51 14.03
CA VAL A 151 11.24 3.37 13.88
C VAL A 151 11.61 3.26 12.40
N PHE A 152 12.89 3.45 12.09
CA PHE A 152 13.47 3.41 10.74
C PHE A 152 14.37 2.16 10.57
N PRO A 153 13.80 0.97 10.36
CA PRO A 153 14.57 -0.25 10.11
C PRO A 153 15.19 -0.29 8.69
N TRP A 154 14.78 0.61 7.80
CA TRP A 154 15.21 0.67 6.39
C TRP A 154 15.00 -0.66 5.64
N VAL A 155 13.84 -1.29 5.88
CA VAL A 155 13.36 -2.51 5.22
C VAL A 155 12.09 -2.24 4.42
N GLY A 156 11.72 -3.17 3.54
CA GLY A 156 10.53 -3.06 2.71
C GLY A 156 9.21 -3.10 3.48
N THR A 157 8.11 -2.80 2.78
CA THR A 157 6.76 -2.68 3.35
C THR A 157 6.29 -3.96 4.04
N ARG A 158 6.64 -5.13 3.50
CA ARG A 158 6.26 -6.44 4.08
C ARG A 158 6.95 -6.69 5.42
N GLN A 159 8.27 -6.48 5.48
CA GLN A 159 9.03 -6.59 6.72
C GLN A 159 8.56 -5.54 7.75
N LEU A 160 8.31 -4.32 7.32
CA LEU A 160 7.82 -3.23 8.17
C LEU A 160 6.43 -3.54 8.75
N THR A 161 5.53 -4.11 7.94
CA THR A 161 4.21 -4.57 8.37
C THR A 161 4.31 -5.73 9.36
N THR A 162 5.24 -6.66 9.12
CA THR A 162 5.52 -7.77 10.02
C THR A 162 6.00 -7.29 11.39
N LEU A 163 6.96 -6.35 11.42
CA LEU A 163 7.43 -5.71 12.65
C LEU A 163 6.31 -4.99 13.39
N SER A 164 5.42 -4.30 12.65
CA SER A 164 4.25 -3.63 13.22
C SER A 164 3.36 -4.62 13.98
N TYR A 165 3.03 -5.77 13.39
CA TYR A 165 2.23 -6.81 14.05
C TYR A 165 2.95 -7.47 15.23
N ALA A 166 4.26 -7.72 15.12
CA ALA A 166 5.06 -8.26 16.22
C ALA A 166 5.08 -7.31 17.44
N LEU A 167 5.21 -6.00 17.22
CA LEU A 167 5.11 -5.00 18.28
C LEU A 167 3.71 -5.00 18.93
N ARG A 168 2.65 -5.11 18.12
CA ARG A 168 1.26 -5.18 18.62
C ARG A 168 1.00 -6.42 19.47
N GLN A 169 1.62 -7.55 19.15
CA GLN A 169 1.54 -8.76 19.97
C GLN A 169 2.09 -8.51 21.39
N ARG A 170 3.12 -7.67 21.52
CA ARG A 170 3.66 -7.19 22.80
C ARG A 170 2.88 -6.02 23.40
N ARG A 171 1.67 -5.76 22.93
CA ARG A 171 0.78 -4.65 23.34
C ARG A 171 1.36 -3.26 23.10
N ILE A 172 2.33 -3.13 22.19
CA ILE A 172 2.89 -1.85 21.78
C ILE A 172 2.14 -1.35 20.56
N LYS A 173 1.59 -0.13 20.65
CA LYS A 173 0.81 0.45 19.56
C LYS A 173 1.74 0.92 18.45
N SER A 174 1.65 0.30 17.29
CA SER A 174 2.43 0.65 16.09
C SER A 174 1.51 0.78 14.88
N LYS A 175 1.89 1.62 13.91
CA LYS A 175 1.22 1.69 12.61
C LYS A 175 2.18 2.22 11.53
N LEU A 176 1.87 1.86 10.29
CA LEU A 176 2.38 2.55 9.11
C LEU A 176 1.51 3.81 8.94
N PRO A 177 2.08 5.03 8.91
CA PRO A 177 1.29 6.25 8.74
C PRO A 177 0.57 6.34 7.39
N TRP A 178 1.16 5.76 6.34
CA TRP A 178 0.58 5.61 5.00
C TRP A 178 1.21 4.38 4.30
N PRO A 179 0.61 3.82 3.23
CA PRO A 179 1.06 2.55 2.63
C PRO A 179 2.53 2.53 2.17
N SER A 180 3.02 3.64 1.60
CA SER A 180 4.38 3.78 1.07
C SER A 180 5.38 4.39 2.05
N CYS A 181 5.11 4.35 3.37
CA CYS A 181 6.04 4.87 4.37
C CYS A 181 7.25 3.94 4.55
N VAL A 182 8.39 4.52 4.90
CA VAL A 182 9.65 3.78 5.16
C VAL A 182 9.95 3.61 6.65
N TYR A 183 8.97 3.94 7.52
CA TYR A 183 9.11 3.92 8.97
C TYR A 183 7.80 3.53 9.66
N LEU A 184 7.89 3.07 10.91
CA LEU A 184 6.72 2.86 11.78
C LEU A 184 6.57 4.03 12.75
N GLU A 185 5.33 4.45 12.96
CA GLU A 185 4.96 5.28 14.09
C GLU A 185 4.59 4.37 15.26
N VAL A 186 5.29 4.52 16.39
CA VAL A 186 5.12 3.70 17.59
C VAL A 186 4.78 4.60 18.78
N ILE A 187 3.73 4.23 19.52
CA ILE A 187 3.36 4.86 20.78
C ILE A 187 3.80 3.93 21.92
N PHE A 188 4.72 4.41 22.75
CA PHE A 188 5.38 3.62 23.78
C PHE A 188 5.66 4.47 25.02
N ASN A 189 5.34 3.93 26.20
CA ASN A 189 5.61 4.55 27.50
C ASN A 189 6.91 3.96 28.06
N GLY A 190 8.05 4.43 27.54
CA GLY A 190 9.38 3.97 27.90
C GLY A 190 10.42 4.76 27.13
N THR A 191 11.70 4.41 27.26
CA THR A 191 12.78 5.11 26.55
C THR A 191 12.98 4.57 25.13
N LYS A 192 13.76 5.31 24.33
CA LYS A 192 14.23 4.88 23.01
C LYS A 192 14.97 3.54 23.11
N GLU A 193 15.88 3.41 24.09
CA GLU A 193 16.77 2.27 24.27
C GLU A 193 15.97 1.01 24.66
N GLU A 194 14.94 1.18 25.49
CA GLU A 194 14.00 0.11 25.82
C GLU A 194 13.26 -0.39 24.58
N LEU A 195 12.78 0.53 23.73
CA LEU A 195 12.10 0.16 22.49
C LEU A 195 13.05 -0.55 21.51
N GLU A 196 14.29 -0.08 21.37
CA GLU A 196 15.32 -0.75 20.58
C GLU A 196 15.63 -2.17 21.11
N SER A 197 15.71 -2.33 22.43
CA SER A 197 15.90 -3.63 23.07
C SER A 197 14.74 -4.58 22.77
N ILE A 198 13.50 -4.09 22.86
CA ILE A 198 12.30 -4.87 22.51
C ILE A 198 12.32 -5.30 21.05
N ILE A 199 12.71 -4.41 20.12
CA ILE A 199 12.81 -4.76 18.71
C ILE A 199 13.88 -5.82 18.48
N LYS A 200 15.05 -5.70 19.12
CA LYS A 200 16.11 -6.72 19.07
C LYS A 200 15.64 -8.07 19.62
N ASP A 201 14.91 -8.06 20.73
CA ASP A 201 14.34 -9.27 21.33
C ASP A 201 13.29 -9.93 20.40
N ILE A 202 12.46 -9.14 19.72
CA ILE A 202 11.55 -9.65 18.68
C ILE A 202 12.36 -10.35 17.59
N ILE A 203 13.39 -9.70 17.04
CA ILE A 203 14.21 -10.22 15.93
C ILE A 203 14.92 -11.51 16.31
N ASN A 204 15.39 -11.63 17.56
CA ASN A 204 16.09 -12.82 18.04
C ASN A 204 15.14 -13.94 18.50
N SER A 205 13.83 -13.70 18.53
CA SER A 205 12.84 -14.70 18.94
C SER A 205 12.38 -15.62 17.80
N GLU A 206 11.78 -16.75 18.17
CA GLU A 206 10.99 -17.57 17.26
C GLU A 206 9.53 -17.07 17.27
N LEU A 207 9.22 -16.14 16.36
CA LEU A 207 7.89 -15.55 16.24
C LEU A 207 6.98 -16.47 15.42
N ASP A 208 5.91 -16.97 16.04
CA ASP A 208 4.83 -17.62 15.30
C ASP A 208 3.93 -16.58 14.63
N LEU A 209 3.96 -16.52 13.29
CA LEU A 209 3.17 -15.57 12.52
C LEU A 209 1.65 -15.80 12.65
N TYR A 210 1.22 -17.04 12.93
CA TYR A 210 -0.21 -17.35 13.12
C TYR A 210 -0.75 -16.78 14.44
N SER A 211 0.12 -16.56 15.42
CA SER A 211 -0.22 -15.97 16.72
C SER A 211 -0.34 -14.44 16.70
N LEU A 212 -0.01 -13.79 15.57
CA LEU A 212 -0.05 -12.35 15.45
C LEU A 212 -1.48 -11.78 15.51
N PRO A 213 -1.68 -10.58 16.09
CA PRO A 213 -2.98 -9.94 16.20
C PRO A 213 -3.42 -9.30 14.87
N LEU A 214 -3.66 -10.14 13.86
CA LEU A 214 -4.10 -9.72 12.53
C LEU A 214 -5.62 -9.45 12.50
N PRO A 215 -6.09 -8.45 11.73
CA PRO A 215 -7.52 -8.22 11.51
C PRO A 215 -8.26 -9.46 11.01
N GLU A 216 -9.55 -9.57 11.34
CA GLU A 216 -10.37 -10.74 10.99
C GLU A 216 -10.46 -10.99 9.48
N LYS A 217 -10.54 -9.90 8.69
CA LYS A 217 -10.66 -9.92 7.22
C LYS A 217 -9.35 -9.60 6.49
N VAL A 218 -8.21 -9.89 7.11
CA VAL A 218 -6.90 -9.62 6.49
C VAL A 218 -6.71 -10.47 5.23
N GLN A 219 -6.22 -9.85 4.16
CA GLN A 219 -5.99 -10.51 2.88
C GLN A 219 -5.01 -9.67 2.03
N ILE A 220 -4.35 -10.31 1.08
CA ILE A 220 -3.67 -9.65 -0.03
C ILE A 220 -4.72 -9.37 -1.10
N ASP A 221 -4.68 -8.21 -1.76
CA ASP A 221 -5.61 -7.93 -2.85
C ASP A 221 -5.43 -8.93 -3.99
N GLY A 222 -6.53 -9.56 -4.38
CA GLY A 222 -6.55 -10.60 -5.40
C GLY A 222 -7.84 -10.60 -6.18
N LYS A 223 -7.71 -10.85 -7.49
CA LYS A 223 -8.77 -10.75 -8.49
C LYS A 223 -10.06 -11.53 -8.18
N TYR A 224 -9.93 -12.64 -7.44
CA TYR A 224 -11.02 -13.57 -7.15
C TYR A 224 -11.18 -13.87 -5.67
N ASN A 225 -10.68 -12.99 -4.80
CA ASN A 225 -10.76 -13.19 -3.35
C ASN A 225 -12.19 -13.41 -2.84
N GLU A 226 -13.19 -12.80 -3.50
CA GLU A 226 -14.61 -12.99 -3.17
C GLU A 226 -15.09 -14.45 -3.23
N PHE A 227 -14.38 -15.32 -3.97
CA PHE A 227 -14.69 -16.75 -4.09
C PHE A 227 -13.82 -17.63 -3.19
N ILE A 228 -12.84 -17.05 -2.48
CA ILE A 228 -11.90 -17.78 -1.64
C ILE A 228 -12.34 -17.67 -0.17
N PRO A 229 -12.41 -18.80 0.56
CA PRO A 229 -12.66 -18.77 2.00
C PRO A 229 -11.68 -17.84 2.75
N LEU A 230 -12.20 -17.06 3.70
CA LEU A 230 -11.40 -16.12 4.49
C LEU A 230 -10.20 -16.78 5.21
N GLU A 231 -10.35 -18.03 5.64
CA GLU A 231 -9.27 -18.81 6.27
C GLU A 231 -8.07 -19.01 5.33
N LEU A 232 -8.31 -19.22 4.04
CA LEU A 232 -7.26 -19.39 3.03
C LEU A 232 -6.63 -18.05 2.65
N LEU A 233 -7.43 -16.98 2.55
CA LEU A 233 -6.92 -15.62 2.34
C LEU A 233 -6.04 -15.14 3.50
N ARG A 234 -6.46 -15.46 4.73
CA ARG A 234 -5.66 -15.19 5.93
C ARG A 234 -4.36 -15.99 5.93
N LYS A 235 -4.43 -17.27 5.58
CA LYS A 235 -3.23 -18.12 5.42
C LYS A 235 -2.28 -17.53 4.38
N GLN A 236 -2.80 -17.13 3.22
CA GLN A 236 -2.02 -16.50 2.16
C GLN A 236 -1.32 -15.22 2.65
N PHE A 237 -2.04 -14.37 3.38
CA PHE A 237 -1.44 -13.17 3.96
C PHE A 237 -0.31 -13.51 4.95
N ILE A 238 -0.48 -14.54 5.76
CA ILE A 238 0.54 -14.95 6.74
C ILE A 238 1.80 -15.50 6.05
N GLU A 239 1.63 -16.38 5.07
CA GLU A 239 2.73 -17.13 4.45
C GLU A 239 3.41 -16.36 3.30
N ASP A 240 2.64 -15.62 2.51
CA ASP A 240 3.15 -14.99 1.28
C ASP A 240 3.45 -13.48 1.45
N TYR A 241 2.81 -12.82 2.42
CA TYR A 241 2.93 -11.37 2.60
C TYR A 241 3.77 -10.98 3.81
N LEU A 242 3.56 -11.61 4.98
CA LEU A 242 4.41 -11.35 6.13
C LEU A 242 5.81 -11.94 5.89
N ASP A 243 6.84 -11.17 6.23
CA ASP A 243 8.24 -11.52 5.96
C ASP A 243 9.08 -11.27 7.20
N PHE A 244 9.04 -12.23 8.12
CA PHE A 244 9.82 -12.16 9.37
C PHE A 244 11.27 -12.58 9.17
N GLU A 245 11.52 -13.59 8.34
CA GLU A 245 12.88 -14.03 8.04
C GLU A 245 13.67 -12.95 7.28
N GLY A 246 13.06 -12.29 6.28
CA GLY A 246 13.64 -11.13 5.62
C GLY A 246 13.88 -9.97 6.58
N LEU A 247 12.93 -9.70 7.49
CA LEU A 247 13.11 -8.70 8.56
C LEU A 247 14.34 -9.01 9.43
N LYS A 248 14.50 -10.26 9.89
CA LYS A 248 15.66 -10.67 10.69
C LYS A 248 16.97 -10.45 9.95
N ASN A 249 17.05 -10.98 8.73
CA ASN A 249 18.25 -10.90 7.91
C ASN A 249 18.63 -9.44 7.66
N ASP A 250 17.66 -8.61 7.29
CA ASP A 250 17.93 -7.24 6.88
C ASP A 250 18.25 -6.27 8.03
N ILE A 251 17.68 -6.49 9.22
CA ILE A 251 18.04 -5.67 10.40
C ILE A 251 19.39 -6.10 10.96
N ASN A 252 19.73 -7.40 10.96
CA ASN A 252 21.04 -7.85 11.40
C ASN A 252 22.16 -7.34 10.49
N LEU A 253 21.94 -7.30 9.17
CA LEU A 253 22.86 -6.71 8.19
C LEU A 253 23.08 -5.20 8.37
N ASN A 254 22.10 -4.47 8.90
CA ASN A 254 22.23 -3.03 9.17
C ASN A 254 23.05 -2.71 10.44
N ASN A 255 23.27 -3.70 11.31
CA ASN A 255 24.02 -3.56 12.56
C ASN A 255 25.50 -4.01 12.46
N THR A 256 25.91 -4.56 11.31
CA THR A 256 27.29 -4.90 10.93
C THR A 256 27.84 -3.89 9.94
#